data_AF-A0A945V8K7-F1
#
_entry.id   AF-A0A945V8K7-F1
#
_cell.length_a   1.000
_cell.length_b   1.000
_cell.length_c   1.000
_cell.angle_alpha   90.00
_cell.angle_beta   90.00
_cell.angle_gamma   90.00
#
_symmetry.space_group_name_H-M   'P 1'
#
loop_
_entity.id
_entity.type
_entity.pdbx_description
1 polymer ?
#
loop_
_entity_poly.entity_id
_entity_poly.type
_entity_poly.pdbx_seq_one_letter_code
_entity_poly.pdbx_strand_id
1 'polypeptide(L)' 'MRTFVILSDLITKVANNRTLNLFAGLVLIGTAGYEIYEMAEHSVGASHGVVLYGVVKSLSCLPEIVEGANDLKKV' A
#
# COMPACT_ATOMS: atom_id res chain seq x y z
N MET A 1 -19.90 -23.62 10.60
CA MET A 1 -18.60 -23.98 10.01
C MET A 1 -18.54 -23.68 8.50
N ARG A 2 -19.53 -24.07 7.68
CA ARG A 2 -19.59 -23.77 6.23
C ARG A 2 -19.58 -22.28 5.85
N THR A 3 -20.27 -21.43 6.60
CA THR A 3 -20.38 -19.99 6.31
C THR A 3 -19.06 -19.23 6.50
N PHE A 4 -18.21 -19.70 7.41
CA PHE A 4 -16.90 -19.08 7.68
C PHE A 4 -15.90 -19.34 6.54
N VAL A 5 -15.96 -20.53 5.93
CA VAL A 5 -15.12 -20.91 4.78
C VAL A 5 -15.49 -20.13 3.52
N ILE A 6 -16.78 -19.94 3.25
CA ILE A 6 -17.23 -19.16 2.09
C ILE A 6 -16.78 -17.70 2.19
N LEU A 7 -16.78 -17.14 3.41
CA LEU A 7 -16.31 -15.78 3.64
C LEU A 7 -14.79 -15.68 3.42
N SER A 8 -14.00 -16.64 3.92
CA SER A 8 -12.55 -16.64 3.67
C SER A 8 -12.20 -16.80 2.20
N ASP A 9 -12.95 -17.64 1.47
CA ASP A 9 -12.75 -17.83 0.04
C ASP A 9 -13.09 -16.56 -0.76
N LEU A 10 -14.16 -15.85 -0.39
CA LEU A 10 -14.51 -14.56 -0.99
C LEU A 10 -13.45 -13.49 -0.72
N ILE A 11 -12.97 -13.38 0.52
CA ILE A 11 -11.89 -12.44 0.87
C ILE A 11 -10.62 -12.76 0.08
N THR A 12 -10.25 -14.02 0.00
CA THR A 12 -9.07 -14.47 -0.75
C THR A 12 -9.22 -14.18 -2.25
N LYS A 13 -10.42 -14.31 -2.79
CA LYS A 13 -10.71 -14.02 -4.21
C LYS A 13 -10.71 -12.53 -4.53
N VAL A 14 -11.15 -11.70 -3.59
CA VAL A 14 -11.09 -10.23 -3.70
C VAL A 14 -9.66 -9.72 -3.49
N ALA A 15 -8.92 -10.28 -2.53
CA ALA A 15 -7.53 -9.94 -2.25
C ALA A 15 -6.59 -10.32 -3.40
N ASN A 16 -6.82 -11.45 -4.06
CA ASN A 16 -6.05 -11.87 -5.24
C ASN A 16 -6.55 -11.21 -6.56
N ASN A 17 -7.42 -10.21 -6.48
CA ASN A 17 -7.90 -9.51 -7.67
C ASN A 17 -6.85 -8.49 -8.13
N ARG A 18 -6.16 -8.83 -9.22
CA ARG A 18 -5.06 -8.08 -9.86
C ARG A 18 -5.31 -6.57 -9.96
N THR A 19 -6.47 -6.17 -10.46
CA THR A 19 -6.81 -4.75 -10.65
C THR A 19 -7.02 -4.03 -9.32
N LEU A 20 -7.57 -4.75 -8.34
CA LEU A 20 -7.87 -4.23 -7.01
C LEU A 20 -6.57 -4.02 -6.21
N ASN A 21 -5.58 -4.91 -6.38
CA ASN A 21 -4.28 -4.81 -5.73
C ASN A 21 -3.44 -3.65 -6.30
N LEU A 22 -3.45 -3.46 -7.62
CA LEU A 22 -2.83 -2.30 -8.28
C LEU A 22 -3.47 -0.98 -7.86
N PHE A 23 -4.79 -0.94 -7.79
CA PHE A 23 -5.53 0.24 -7.33
C PHE A 23 -5.22 0.55 -5.85
N ALA A 24 -5.18 -0.47 -4.99
CA ALA A 24 -4.80 -0.32 -3.60
C ALA A 24 -3.37 0.24 -3.46
N GLY A 25 -2.41 -0.26 -4.23
CA GLY A 25 -1.04 0.27 -4.26
C GLY A 25 -0.98 1.75 -4.67
N LEU A 26 -1.75 2.16 -5.69
CA LEU A 26 -1.82 3.56 -6.11
C LEU A 26 -2.43 4.46 -5.03
N VAL A 27 -3.49 4.01 -4.36
CA VAL A 27 -4.11 4.75 -3.24
C VAL A 27 -3.14 4.88 -2.07
N LEU A 28 -2.39 3.83 -1.74
CA LEU A 28 -1.39 3.86 -0.68
C LEU A 28 -0.25 4.85 -1.00
N ILE A 29 0.27 4.83 -2.22
CA ILE A 29 1.29 5.78 -2.68
C ILE A 29 0.76 7.22 -2.63
N GLY A 30 -0.46 7.45 -3.12
CA GLY A 30 -1.11 8.77 -3.10
C GLY A 30 -1.32 9.31 -1.69
N THR A 31 -1.82 8.47 -0.78
CA THR A 31 -2.04 8.84 0.62
C THR A 31 -0.73 9.15 1.34
N ALA A 32 0.30 8.30 1.16
CA ALA A 32 1.61 8.55 1.72
C ALA A 32 2.23 9.86 1.20
N GLY A 33 2.07 10.14 -0.10
CA GLY A 33 2.52 11.40 -0.71
C GLY A 33 1.80 12.63 -0.14
N TYR A 34 0.49 12.54 0.06
CA TYR A 34 -0.31 13.61 0.67
C TYR A 34 0.08 13.86 2.13
N GLU A 35 0.25 12.81 2.94
CA GLU A 35 0.71 12.95 4.32
C GLU A 35 2.10 13.60 4.39
N ILE A 36 3.03 13.22 3.51
CA ILE A 36 4.36 13.85 3.44
C ILE A 36 4.25 15.33 3.07
N TYR A 37 3.38 15.68 2.12
CA TYR A 37 3.17 17.07 1.68
C TYR A 37 2.55 17.94 2.78
N GLU A 38 1.45 17.48 3.40
CA GLU A 38 0.77 18.18 4.49
C GLU A 38 1.70 18.37 5.69
N MET A 39 2.48 17.34 6.04
CA MET A 39 3.47 17.44 7.12
C MET A 39 4.62 18.38 6.77
N ALA A 40 5.05 18.45 5.50
CA ALA A 40 6.08 19.39 5.05
C ALA A 40 5.59 20.85 5.09
N GLU A 41 4.32 21.09 4.78
CA GLU A 41 3.71 22.42 4.81
C GLU A 41 3.49 22.92 6.24
N HIS A 42 3.15 22.02 7.18
CA HIS A 42 2.82 22.38 8.56
C HIS A 42 4.00 22.34 9.56
N SER A 43 5.17 21.81 9.22
CA SER A 43 6.27 21.61 10.18
C SER A 43 7.58 22.34 9.85
N VAL A 44 7.64 23.61 10.24
CA VAL A 44 8.91 24.34 10.45
C VAL A 44 9.57 23.79 11.74
N GLY A 45 10.22 22.63 11.68
CA GLY A 45 11.08 22.14 12.78
C GLY A 45 11.10 20.63 13.09
N ALA A 46 10.13 19.83 12.63
CA ALA A 46 10.07 18.37 12.85
C ALA A 46 10.58 17.55 11.64
N SER A 47 11.29 18.20 10.72
CA SER A 47 11.45 17.79 9.32
C SER A 47 12.32 16.55 9.08
N HIS A 48 13.17 16.12 10.03
CA HIS A 48 14.03 14.95 9.80
C HIS A 48 13.42 13.61 10.22
N GLY A 49 12.68 13.57 11.33
CA GLY A 49 12.09 12.32 11.82
C GLY A 49 10.89 11.87 10.98
N VAL A 50 10.05 12.82 10.57
CA VAL A 50 8.80 12.55 9.82
C VAL A 50 9.10 12.19 8.36
N VAL A 51 10.08 12.83 7.74
CA VAL A 51 10.53 12.47 6.38
C VAL A 51 11.15 11.08 6.38
N LEU A 52 11.99 10.75 7.36
CA LEU A 52 12.56 9.41 7.47
C LEU A 52 11.47 8.35 7.73
N TYR A 53 10.47 8.69 8.56
CA TYR A 53 9.30 7.84 8.78
C TYR A 53 8.50 7.61 7.51
N GLY A 54 8.17 8.67 6.75
CA GLY A 54 7.45 8.57 5.48
C GLY A 54 8.21 7.78 4.42
N VAL A 55 9.54 7.95 4.35
CA VAL A 55 10.40 7.16 3.47
C VAL A 55 10.40 5.69 3.89
N VAL A 56 10.63 5.37 5.16
CA VAL A 56 10.62 3.97 5.66
C VAL A 56 9.24 3.33 5.46
N LYS A 57 8.16 4.07 5.71
CA LYS A 57 6.77 3.61 5.48
C LYS A 57 6.52 3.32 3.99
N SER A 58 6.98 4.20 3.09
CA SER A 58 6.86 4.01 1.65
C SER A 58 7.69 2.82 1.15
N LEU A 59 8.89 2.63 1.71
CA LEU A 59 9.72 1.45 1.44
C LEU A 59 9.08 0.15 1.93
N SER A 60 8.21 0.23 2.96
CA SER A 60 7.46 -0.94 3.46
C SER A 60 6.43 -1.45 2.45
N CYS A 61 5.96 -0.60 1.52
CA CYS A 61 5.08 -1.00 0.41
C CYS A 61 5.84 -1.56 -0.81
N LEU A 62 7.17 -1.47 -0.85
CA LEU A 62 7.96 -2.07 -1.94
C LEU A 62 7.74 -3.58 -2.15
N PRO A 63 7.70 -4.44 -1.10
CA PRO A 63 7.42 -5.86 -1.30
C PRO A 63 6.07 -6.11 -1.98
N GLU A 64 5.02 -5.36 -1.61
CA GLU A 64 3.68 -5.46 -2.22
C GLU A 64 3.70 -5.04 -3.70
N ILE A 65 4.45 -3.98 -4.03
CA ILE A 65 4.65 -3.52 -5.41
C ILE A 65 5.45 -4.54 -6.22
N VAL A 66 6.52 -5.10 -5.64
CA VAL A 66 7.38 -6.11 -6.30
C VAL A 66 6.62 -7.42 -6.52
N GLU A 67 5.79 -7.83 -5.57
CA GLU A 67 4.93 -9.00 -5.70
C GLU A 67 3.88 -8.79 -6.80
N GLY A 68 3.19 -7.65 -6.80
CA GLY A 68 2.28 -7.26 -7.88
C GLY A 68 2.95 -7.16 -9.26
N ALA A 69 4.20 -6.70 -9.32
CA ALA A 69 4.98 -6.59 -10.55
C ALA A 69 5.54 -7.93 -11.06
N ASN A 70 5.94 -8.83 -10.17
CA ASN A 70 6.33 -10.20 -10.56
C ASN A 70 5.15 -11.00 -11.10
N ASP A 71 3.95 -10.77 -10.57
CA ASP A 71 2.72 -11.37 -11.08
C ASP A 71 2.30 -10.80 -12.45
N LEU A 72 2.73 -9.58 -12.81
CA LEU A 72 2.61 -9.05 -14.17
C LEU A 72 3.55 -9.76 -15.16
N LYS A 73 4.72 -10.23 -14.71
CA LYS A 73 5.78 -10.81 -15.56
C LYS A 73 5.61 -12.31 -15.84
N LYS A 74 4.69 -12.98 -15.14
CA LYS A 74 4.34 -14.40 -15.36
C LYS A 74 3.29 -14.61 -16.45
N VAL A 75 2.90 -13.55 -17.16
CA VAL A 75 2.11 -13.56 -18.41
C VAL A 75 3.08 -13.47 -19.58
#